data_AF-A0A416D9Z5-F1
#
_entry.id   AF-A0A416D9Z5-F1
#
_cell.length_a   1.000
_cell.length_b   1.000
_cell.length_c   1.000
_cell.angle_alpha   90.00
_cell.angle_beta   90.00
_cell.angle_gamma   90.00
#
_symmetry.space_group_name_H-M   'P 1'
#
loop_
_entity.id
_entity.type
_entity.pdbx_description
1 polymer ?
#
loop_
_entity_poly.entity_id
_entity_poly.type
_entity_poly.pdbx_seq_one_letter_code
_entity_poly.pdbx_strand_id
1 'polypeptide(L)'
;MGMNDKHDYEPTKWVDNSEPDIDAEHLNKIESALQEYGVSIDELAATGGTAAKVKATDTYGLVVSALGESTAQALIDAIANKVVNELINKNKIVNNLLATDESTVLAGPQGAALGARLKVNEDAVAKLNSEIGYIQNYDIDTLSSPSQLTHSGYYQFVNCSSTVNDNASTKFTDYQIGDFVGLLITRNGYATSDAGCQWGTFIITSPRFTNKFWIGRIWGYKFVNFIKIGS
;
A
#
# COMPACT_ATOMS: atom_id res chain seq x y z
N MET A 1 40.97 -32.00 -39.61
CA MET A 1 41.70 -31.16 -40.58
C MET A 1 42.63 -30.28 -39.78
N GLY A 2 43.88 -30.75 -39.60
CA GLY A 2 44.87 -30.07 -38.77
C GLY A 2 45.54 -28.96 -39.59
N MET A 3 45.33 -27.71 -39.20
CA MET A 3 46.16 -26.58 -39.64
C MET A 3 47.50 -26.64 -38.90
N ASN A 4 48.30 -27.66 -39.20
CA ASN A 4 49.67 -27.74 -38.73
C ASN A 4 50.53 -28.46 -39.76
N ASP A 5 50.40 -28.05 -41.03
CA ASP A 5 51.48 -28.24 -41.98
C ASP A 5 52.47 -27.10 -41.70
N LYS A 6 53.42 -27.37 -40.80
CA LYS A 6 54.68 -26.64 -40.76
C LYS A 6 55.27 -26.74 -42.16
N HIS A 7 55.27 -25.64 -42.90
CA HIS A 7 56.23 -25.51 -43.97
C HIS A 7 57.60 -25.48 -43.30
N ASP A 8 58.29 -26.63 -43.33
CA ASP A 8 59.68 -26.72 -42.95
C ASP A 8 60.47 -25.78 -43.86
N TYR A 9 60.95 -24.70 -43.26
CA TYR A 9 61.86 -23.76 -43.90
C TYR A 9 63.14 -24.53 -44.21
N GLU A 10 63.36 -24.85 -45.49
CA GLU A 10 64.62 -25.40 -45.98
C GLU A 10 65.54 -24.25 -46.40
N PRO A 11 66.56 -23.90 -45.58
CA PRO A 11 67.41 -22.76 -45.82
C PRO A 11 68.49 -23.13 -46.84
N THR A 12 68.14 -23.54 -48.06
CA THR A 12 69.13 -23.66 -49.17
C THR A 12 68.61 -23.32 -50.57
N LYS A 13 67.40 -22.81 -50.72
CA LYS A 13 67.11 -21.90 -51.85
C LYS A 13 67.35 -20.46 -51.43
N TRP A 14 68.53 -20.21 -50.87
CA TRP A 14 69.08 -18.87 -50.79
C TRP A 14 69.21 -18.37 -52.23
N VAL A 15 68.44 -17.37 -52.60
CA VAL A 15 69.02 -16.39 -53.49
C VAL A 15 70.18 -15.83 -52.67
N ASP A 16 71.40 -16.06 -53.11
CA ASP A 16 72.59 -15.39 -52.55
C ASP A 16 72.56 -13.93 -53.00
N ASN A 17 71.51 -13.20 -52.59
CA ASN A 17 71.56 -11.77 -52.45
C ASN A 17 71.73 -11.55 -50.95
N SER A 18 72.91 -11.07 -50.55
CA SER A 18 73.33 -10.95 -49.16
C SER A 18 72.58 -9.85 -48.37
N GLU A 19 71.29 -9.69 -48.63
CA GLU A 19 70.36 -8.80 -47.94
C GLU A 19 69.35 -9.67 -47.16
N PRO A 20 69.19 -9.47 -45.85
CA PRO A 20 68.21 -10.22 -45.06
C PRO A 20 66.78 -9.95 -45.56
N ASP A 21 65.95 -11.01 -45.68
CA ASP A 21 64.55 -10.96 -46.17
C ASP A 21 63.65 -9.99 -45.38
N ILE A 22 64.08 -9.60 -44.18
CA ILE A 22 63.53 -8.52 -43.37
C ILE A 22 64.71 -7.61 -43.00
N ASP A 23 64.61 -6.34 -43.36
CA ASP A 23 65.59 -5.35 -42.92
C ASP A 23 65.56 -5.20 -41.38
N ALA A 24 66.68 -4.73 -40.84
CA ALA A 24 66.82 -4.52 -39.39
C ALA A 24 65.77 -3.54 -38.84
N GLU A 25 65.22 -2.67 -39.69
CA GLU A 25 64.21 -1.70 -39.30
C GLU A 25 62.85 -2.36 -39.02
N HIS A 26 62.40 -3.27 -39.89
CA HIS A 26 61.17 -4.03 -39.69
C HIS A 26 61.29 -5.01 -38.51
N LEU A 27 62.46 -5.62 -38.30
CA LEU A 27 62.70 -6.46 -37.13
C LEU A 27 62.60 -5.66 -35.83
N ASN A 28 63.26 -4.48 -35.77
CA ASN A 28 63.20 -3.58 -34.61
C ASN A 28 61.78 -3.06 -34.34
N LYS A 29 60.99 -2.78 -35.38
CA LYS A 29 59.58 -2.38 -35.23
C LYS A 29 58.73 -3.49 -34.61
N ILE A 30 58.95 -4.74 -35.03
CA ILE A 30 58.26 -5.91 -34.47
C ILE A 30 58.68 -6.15 -33.03
N GLU A 31 59.97 -6.08 -32.71
CA GLU A 31 60.47 -6.20 -31.34
C GLU A 31 59.94 -5.08 -30.43
N SER A 32 59.89 -3.85 -30.93
CA SER A 32 59.34 -2.70 -30.20
C SER A 32 57.83 -2.87 -29.95
N ALA A 33 57.07 -3.30 -30.95
CA ALA A 33 55.64 -3.57 -30.80
C ALA A 33 55.39 -4.73 -29.82
N LEU A 34 56.19 -5.80 -29.87
CA LEU A 34 56.08 -6.91 -28.92
C LEU A 34 56.44 -6.50 -27.49
N GLN A 35 57.39 -5.59 -27.28
CA GLN A 35 57.66 -5.00 -25.97
C GLN A 35 56.50 -4.12 -25.49
N GLU A 36 55.94 -3.30 -26.37
CA GLU A 36 54.79 -2.44 -26.05
C GLU A 36 53.55 -3.26 -25.64
N TYR A 37 53.26 -4.36 -26.32
CA TYR A 37 52.12 -5.23 -25.99
C TYR A 37 52.43 -6.24 -24.86
N GLY A 38 53.65 -6.78 -24.78
CA GLY A 38 54.07 -7.78 -23.81
C GLY A 38 54.16 -7.26 -22.37
N VAL A 39 54.54 -5.98 -22.20
CA VAL A 39 54.57 -5.32 -20.88
C VAL A 39 53.19 -5.35 -20.22
N SER A 40 52.11 -5.21 -20.98
CA SER A 40 50.74 -5.18 -20.43
C SER A 40 50.24 -6.53 -19.88
N ILE A 41 50.68 -7.66 -20.46
CA ILE A 41 50.28 -9.01 -20.04
C ILE A 41 51.13 -9.51 -18.87
N ASP A 42 52.43 -9.23 -18.88
CA ASP A 42 53.33 -9.59 -17.80
C ASP A 42 53.02 -8.79 -16.52
N GLU A 43 52.62 -7.53 -16.64
CA GLU A 43 52.12 -6.73 -15.51
C GLU A 43 50.83 -7.32 -14.92
N LEU A 44 49.89 -7.75 -15.78
CA LEU A 44 48.66 -8.42 -15.34
C LEU A 44 48.95 -9.78 -14.69
N ALA A 45 49.87 -10.58 -15.26
CA ALA A 45 50.29 -11.87 -14.70
C ALA A 45 51.05 -11.69 -13.37
N ALA A 46 51.87 -10.65 -13.23
CA ALA A 46 52.61 -10.29 -12.01
C ALA A 46 51.67 -9.87 -10.86
N THR A 47 50.48 -9.35 -11.16
CA THR A 47 49.45 -9.12 -10.13
C THR A 47 48.89 -10.41 -9.54
N GLY A 48 49.18 -11.59 -10.11
CA GLY A 48 48.63 -12.87 -9.67
C GLY A 48 47.10 -12.96 -9.87
N GLY A 49 46.54 -12.14 -10.75
CA GLY A 49 45.10 -12.09 -11.03
C GLY A 49 44.25 -11.44 -9.92
N THR A 50 44.86 -10.76 -8.93
CA THR A 50 44.10 -10.08 -7.87
C THR A 50 43.92 -8.58 -8.12
N ALA A 51 42.69 -8.09 -7.94
CA ALA A 51 42.35 -6.67 -8.00
C ALA A 51 43.10 -5.81 -6.97
N ALA A 52 43.67 -6.40 -5.93
CA ALA A 52 44.44 -5.69 -4.91
C ALA A 52 45.78 -5.14 -5.43
N LYS A 53 46.34 -5.75 -6.48
CA LYS A 53 47.63 -5.36 -7.07
C LYS A 53 47.48 -4.63 -8.41
N VAL A 54 46.29 -4.66 -9.01
CA VAL A 54 45.97 -3.91 -10.23
C VAL A 54 45.85 -2.43 -9.86
N LYS A 55 46.68 -1.60 -10.48
CA LYS A 55 46.60 -0.15 -10.34
C LYS A 55 45.58 0.41 -11.33
N ALA A 56 44.79 1.38 -10.88
CA ALA A 56 43.77 2.05 -11.65
C ALA A 56 43.76 3.54 -11.28
N THR A 57 43.46 4.40 -12.26
CA THR A 57 43.27 5.82 -12.02
C THR A 57 41.93 6.05 -11.33
N ASP A 58 41.94 6.64 -10.15
CA ASP A 58 40.76 7.11 -9.44
C ASP A 58 40.20 8.38 -10.10
N THR A 59 39.45 8.22 -11.18
CA THR A 59 38.94 9.34 -11.99
C THR A 59 38.09 10.33 -11.19
N TYR A 60 37.39 9.85 -10.15
CA TYR A 60 36.40 10.63 -9.41
C TYR A 60 36.84 11.02 -8.00
N GLY A 61 38.01 10.56 -7.55
CA GLY A 61 38.49 10.80 -6.21
C GLY A 61 37.70 10.05 -5.14
N LEU A 62 37.37 8.78 -5.38
CA LEU A 62 36.62 7.90 -4.49
C LEU A 62 37.46 7.40 -3.31
N VAL A 63 38.78 7.24 -3.49
CA VAL A 63 39.74 6.73 -2.50
C VAL A 63 40.83 7.77 -2.23
N VAL A 64 41.33 8.41 -3.28
CA VAL A 64 42.39 9.45 -3.22
C VAL A 64 41.91 10.74 -3.91
N SER A 65 42.79 11.72 -4.13
CA SER A 65 42.43 12.87 -4.96
C SER A 65 42.11 12.43 -6.39
N ALA A 66 41.14 13.09 -7.03
CA ALA A 66 40.78 12.79 -8.42
C ALA A 66 42.00 12.73 -9.34
N LEU A 67 41.99 11.77 -10.26
CA LEU A 67 43.09 11.40 -11.17
C LEU A 67 44.33 10.80 -10.47
N GLY A 68 44.28 10.58 -9.16
CA GLY A 68 45.31 9.86 -8.42
C GLY A 68 45.29 8.35 -8.71
N GLU A 69 46.41 7.68 -8.42
CA GLU A 69 46.52 6.23 -8.57
C GLU A 69 45.94 5.52 -7.34
N SER A 70 45.12 4.49 -7.57
CA SER A 70 44.55 3.63 -6.53
C SER A 70 44.60 2.17 -6.97
N THR A 71 44.34 1.24 -6.06
CA THR A 71 44.14 -0.17 -6.45
C THR A 71 42.70 -0.40 -6.91
N ALA A 72 42.50 -1.30 -7.85
CA ALA A 72 41.16 -1.66 -8.32
C ALA A 72 40.28 -2.16 -7.15
N GLN A 73 40.85 -2.91 -6.21
CA GLN A 73 40.14 -3.35 -5.01
C GLN A 73 39.65 -2.17 -4.15
N ALA A 74 40.49 -1.17 -3.88
CA ALA A 74 40.11 -0.02 -3.07
C ALA A 74 38.98 0.78 -3.72
N LEU A 75 38.99 0.92 -5.05
CA LEU A 75 37.90 1.56 -5.80
C LEU A 75 36.61 0.75 -5.73
N ILE A 76 36.67 -0.58 -5.88
CA ILE A 76 35.51 -1.48 -5.73
C ILE A 76 34.92 -1.36 -4.33
N ASP A 77 35.76 -1.36 -3.29
CA ASP A 77 35.34 -1.22 -1.90
C ASP A 77 34.70 0.15 -1.64
N ALA A 78 35.29 1.23 -2.16
CA ALA A 78 34.74 2.57 -2.06
C ALA A 78 33.39 2.71 -2.78
N ILE A 79 33.25 2.12 -3.97
CA ILE A 79 31.99 2.08 -4.71
C ILE A 79 30.95 1.27 -3.95
N ALA A 80 31.30 0.09 -3.45
CA ALA A 80 30.41 -0.74 -2.66
C ALA A 80 29.91 0.01 -1.41
N ASN A 81 30.82 0.69 -0.70
CA ASN A 81 30.50 1.51 0.45
C ASN A 81 29.58 2.68 0.07
N LYS A 82 29.89 3.42 -1.00
CA LYS A 82 29.06 4.54 -1.49
C LYS A 82 27.67 4.09 -1.92
N VAL A 83 27.56 2.95 -2.61
CA VAL A 83 26.26 2.38 -3.02
C VAL A 83 25.44 1.99 -1.79
N VAL A 84 26.02 1.25 -0.85
CA VAL A 84 25.32 0.73 0.34
C VAL A 84 24.96 1.82 1.34
N ASN A 85 25.80 2.84 1.51
CA ASN A 85 25.66 3.82 2.58
C ASN A 85 25.16 5.20 2.12
N GLU A 86 25.44 5.63 0.88
CA GLU A 86 25.09 6.97 0.40
C GLU A 86 23.98 6.99 -0.65
N LEU A 87 24.06 6.13 -1.68
CA LEU A 87 23.10 6.12 -2.79
C LEU A 87 21.82 5.37 -2.46
N ILE A 88 21.94 4.20 -1.82
CA ILE A 88 20.82 3.57 -1.12
C ILE A 88 20.61 4.39 0.14
N ASN A 89 19.85 5.48 -0.01
CA ASN A 89 19.55 6.39 1.08
C ASN A 89 18.72 5.61 2.11
N LYS A 90 19.38 5.06 3.14
CA LYS A 90 18.79 4.13 4.12
C LYS A 90 17.46 4.67 4.65
N ASN A 91 17.37 5.97 4.93
CA ASN A 91 16.15 6.61 5.44
C ASN A 91 14.96 6.64 4.47
N LYS A 92 15.16 6.37 3.18
CA LYS A 92 14.10 6.31 2.14
C LYS A 92 13.78 4.88 1.66
N ILE A 93 14.65 3.89 1.91
CA ILE A 93 14.56 2.51 1.37
C ILE A 93 14.72 1.43 2.48
N VAL A 94 14.68 1.77 3.77
CA VAL A 94 14.69 0.74 4.85
C VAL A 94 13.49 -0.22 4.74
N ASN A 95 12.38 0.23 4.18
CA ASN A 95 11.11 -0.49 4.20
C ASN A 95 11.10 -1.81 3.37
N ASN A 96 11.74 -1.84 2.19
CA ASN A 96 11.60 -2.99 1.28
C ASN A 96 12.80 -3.93 1.17
N LEU A 97 14.01 -3.55 1.62
CA LEU A 97 15.21 -4.41 1.45
C LEU A 97 15.73 -5.06 2.74
N LEU A 98 15.37 -4.53 3.92
CA LEU A 98 15.98 -4.95 5.20
C LEU A 98 14.96 -5.25 6.30
N ALA A 99 13.66 -5.17 6.02
CA ALA A 99 12.65 -5.54 6.99
C ALA A 99 12.69 -7.07 7.17
N THR A 100 13.15 -7.51 8.33
CA THR A 100 13.17 -8.94 8.72
C THR A 100 11.92 -9.36 9.49
N ASP A 101 11.00 -8.42 9.73
CA ASP A 101 9.71 -8.62 10.41
C ASP A 101 8.66 -7.70 9.76
N GLU A 102 7.50 -8.26 9.43
CA GLU A 102 6.36 -7.56 8.80
C GLU A 102 5.89 -6.32 9.59
N SER A 103 6.06 -6.31 10.91
CA SER A 103 5.72 -5.19 11.78
C SER A 103 6.66 -3.99 11.67
N THR A 104 7.86 -4.18 11.13
CA THR A 104 8.90 -3.14 10.99
C THR A 104 8.92 -2.48 9.62
N VAL A 105 8.30 -3.10 8.63
CA VAL A 105 8.06 -2.60 7.27
C VAL A 105 7.48 -1.18 7.36
N LEU A 106 6.36 -1.01 8.07
CA LEU A 106 5.67 0.28 8.15
C LEU A 106 6.29 1.30 9.14
N ALA A 107 7.38 0.97 9.84
CA ALA A 107 7.98 1.87 10.84
C ALA A 107 8.92 2.94 10.24
N GLY A 108 9.33 2.78 8.97
CA GLY A 108 10.12 3.78 8.27
C GLY A 108 9.36 5.11 8.09
N PRO A 109 10.04 6.25 7.85
CA PRO A 109 9.41 7.58 7.79
C PRO A 109 8.18 7.68 6.86
N GLN A 110 8.20 6.97 5.72
CA GLN A 110 7.07 6.91 4.79
C GLN A 110 5.92 6.01 5.29
N GLY A 111 6.24 4.89 5.95
CA GLY A 111 5.25 4.01 6.55
C GLY A 111 4.54 4.68 7.73
N ALA A 112 5.28 5.43 8.56
CA ALA A 112 4.71 6.26 9.62
C ALA A 112 3.80 7.37 9.06
N ALA A 113 4.22 8.05 7.99
CA ALA A 113 3.40 9.05 7.32
C ALA A 113 2.12 8.44 6.70
N LEU A 114 2.22 7.24 6.11
CA LEU A 114 1.06 6.51 5.60
C LEU A 114 0.13 6.08 6.74
N GLY A 115 0.66 5.53 7.82
CA GLY A 115 -0.11 5.12 9.00
C GLY A 115 -0.87 6.29 9.64
N ALA A 116 -0.23 7.46 9.74
CA ALA A 116 -0.89 8.68 10.22
C ALA A 116 -2.06 9.10 9.31
N ARG A 117 -1.88 9.09 7.99
CA ARG A 117 -2.96 9.39 7.03
C ARG A 117 -4.08 8.35 7.07
N LEU A 118 -3.74 7.08 7.22
CA LEU A 118 -4.70 5.99 7.34
C LEU A 118 -5.54 6.16 8.61
N LYS A 119 -4.90 6.44 9.75
CA LYS A 119 -5.58 6.70 11.02
C LYS A 119 -6.58 7.86 10.91
N VAL A 120 -6.19 8.97 10.28
CA VAL A 120 -7.09 10.11 10.05
C VAL A 120 -8.30 9.70 9.19
N ASN A 121 -8.08 8.88 8.17
CA ASN A 121 -9.17 8.38 7.32
C ASN A 121 -10.10 7.42 8.10
N GLU A 122 -9.54 6.51 8.91
CA GLU A 122 -10.33 5.60 9.76
C GLU A 122 -11.20 6.38 10.74
N ASP A 123 -10.63 7.36 11.44
CA ASP A 123 -11.34 8.24 12.37
C ASP A 123 -12.45 9.03 11.65
N ALA A 124 -12.19 9.52 10.41
CA ALA A 124 -13.18 10.23 9.60
C ALA A 124 -14.33 9.32 9.14
N VAL A 125 -14.04 8.09 8.72
CA VAL A 125 -15.06 7.09 8.32
C VAL A 125 -15.93 6.71 9.53
N ALA A 126 -15.32 6.47 10.69
CA ALA A 126 -16.06 6.18 11.92
C ALA A 126 -17.01 7.34 12.29
N LYS A 127 -16.53 8.57 12.17
CA LYS A 127 -17.35 9.77 12.38
C LYS A 127 -18.51 9.87 11.39
N LEU A 128 -18.25 9.72 10.09
CA LEU A 128 -19.31 9.76 9.07
C LEU A 128 -20.38 8.70 9.31
N ASN A 129 -19.98 7.47 9.68
CA ASN A 129 -20.93 6.42 10.02
C ASN A 129 -21.75 6.71 11.29
N SER A 130 -21.21 7.51 12.22
CA SER A 130 -21.96 7.97 13.39
C SER A 130 -22.87 9.17 13.12
N GLU A 131 -22.53 10.02 12.14
CA GLU A 131 -23.28 11.24 11.78
C GLU A 131 -24.38 10.98 10.74
N ILE A 132 -24.18 10.02 9.83
CA ILE A 132 -25.22 9.49 8.95
C ILE A 132 -26.15 8.66 9.84
N GLY A 133 -27.07 9.33 10.54
CA GLY A 133 -28.10 8.68 11.33
C GLY A 133 -28.76 7.58 10.49
N TYR A 134 -28.61 6.33 10.94
CA TYR A 134 -29.09 5.08 10.36
C TYR A 134 -30.11 5.26 9.20
N ILE A 135 -29.61 5.40 7.97
CA ILE A 135 -30.41 5.29 6.73
C ILE A 135 -30.50 3.81 6.32
N GLN A 136 -30.66 2.93 7.30
CA GLN A 136 -31.07 1.56 7.08
C GLN A 136 -32.34 1.38 7.88
N ASN A 137 -33.37 0.79 7.26
CA ASN A 137 -34.60 0.47 7.98
C ASN A 137 -34.23 -0.50 9.10
N TYR A 138 -34.40 -0.06 10.35
CA TYR A 138 -34.18 -0.94 11.48
C TYR A 138 -35.33 -1.94 11.54
N ASP A 139 -35.01 -3.22 11.37
CA ASP A 139 -36.01 -4.29 11.34
C ASP A 139 -36.41 -4.69 12.76
N ILE A 140 -37.69 -4.48 13.05
CA ILE A 140 -38.35 -4.96 14.26
C ILE A 140 -39.49 -5.86 13.83
N ASP A 141 -39.33 -7.18 13.92
CA ASP A 141 -40.32 -8.16 13.43
C ASP A 141 -41.78 -7.82 13.83
N THR A 142 -42.00 -7.52 15.11
CA THR A 142 -43.31 -7.07 15.62
C THR A 142 -43.18 -5.84 16.52
N LEU A 143 -43.81 -4.72 16.15
CA LEU A 143 -43.92 -3.55 17.02
C LEU A 143 -44.95 -3.81 18.13
N SER A 144 -44.50 -3.79 19.38
CA SER A 144 -45.31 -4.02 20.58
C SER A 144 -45.22 -2.89 21.60
N SER A 145 -44.09 -2.16 21.64
CA SER A 145 -43.94 -0.98 22.49
C SER A 145 -42.87 -0.02 21.97
N PRO A 146 -42.88 1.26 22.41
CA PRO A 146 -41.80 2.20 22.13
C PRO A 146 -40.42 1.77 22.65
N SER A 147 -40.34 0.80 23.56
CA SER A 147 -39.05 0.29 24.04
C SER A 147 -38.22 -0.41 22.96
N GLN A 148 -38.85 -0.77 21.84
CA GLN A 148 -38.15 -1.32 20.66
C GLN A 148 -37.58 -0.24 19.74
N LEU A 149 -37.99 1.02 19.92
CA LEU A 149 -37.55 2.15 19.10
C LEU A 149 -36.31 2.79 19.74
N THR A 150 -35.14 2.21 19.47
CA THR A 150 -33.87 2.51 20.16
C THR A 150 -33.10 3.74 19.65
N HIS A 151 -33.53 4.35 18.54
CA HIS A 151 -32.89 5.52 17.93
C HIS A 151 -33.91 6.35 17.14
N SER A 152 -33.58 7.63 16.87
CA SER A 152 -34.34 8.42 15.90
C SER A 152 -34.11 7.85 14.49
N GLY A 153 -35.11 7.86 13.61
CA GLY A 153 -34.95 7.41 12.22
C GLY A 153 -35.96 6.35 11.77
N TYR A 154 -35.57 5.59 10.74
CA TYR A 154 -36.45 4.69 10.00
C TYR A 154 -36.53 3.28 10.62
N TYR A 155 -37.75 2.74 10.65
CA TYR A 155 -38.07 1.40 11.14
C TYR A 155 -38.90 0.64 10.12
N GLN A 156 -38.73 -0.67 10.04
CA GLN A 156 -39.63 -1.57 9.31
C GLN A 156 -40.11 -2.67 10.27
N PHE A 157 -41.38 -3.04 10.17
CA PHE A 157 -41.97 -4.10 11.00
C PHE A 157 -43.05 -4.83 10.22
N VAL A 158 -43.02 -6.16 10.25
CA VAL A 158 -44.02 -6.98 9.55
C VAL A 158 -45.36 -6.90 10.28
N ASN A 159 -45.31 -6.96 11.60
CA ASN A 159 -46.49 -7.04 12.45
C ASN A 159 -46.54 -5.91 13.47
N CYS A 160 -47.75 -5.58 13.94
CA CYS A 160 -47.95 -4.72 15.08
C CYS A 160 -48.85 -5.44 16.08
N SER A 161 -48.46 -5.47 17.36
CA SER A 161 -49.21 -6.10 18.44
C SER A 161 -50.33 -5.18 18.91
N SER A 162 -51.43 -5.74 19.43
CA SER A 162 -52.48 -4.95 20.07
C SER A 162 -51.98 -4.16 21.28
N THR A 163 -50.87 -4.56 21.88
CA THR A 163 -50.28 -3.93 23.08
C THR A 163 -49.87 -2.47 22.85
N VAL A 164 -49.63 -2.07 21.60
CA VAL A 164 -49.37 -0.65 21.27
C VAL A 164 -50.54 0.24 21.67
N ASN A 165 -51.75 -0.31 21.80
CA ASN A 165 -52.97 0.40 22.17
C ASN A 165 -53.28 0.39 23.66
N ASP A 166 -52.53 -0.33 24.50
CA ASP A 166 -52.88 -0.56 25.91
C ASP A 166 -52.97 0.73 26.73
N ASN A 167 -52.14 1.72 26.38
CA ASN A 167 -52.06 3.01 27.09
C ASN A 167 -52.56 4.18 26.22
N ALA A 168 -53.07 3.90 25.02
CA ALA A 168 -53.42 4.93 24.06
C ALA A 168 -54.88 5.36 24.21
N SER A 169 -55.11 6.67 24.41
CA SER A 169 -56.48 7.20 24.51
C SER A 169 -57.24 7.08 23.18
N THR A 170 -56.54 7.31 22.06
CA THR A 170 -57.01 7.01 20.71
C THR A 170 -56.18 5.86 20.15
N LYS A 171 -56.85 4.83 19.64
CA LYS A 171 -56.21 3.57 19.24
C LYS A 171 -55.76 3.60 17.78
N PHE A 172 -54.62 2.96 17.51
CA PHE A 172 -54.21 2.57 16.17
C PHE A 172 -55.07 1.38 15.72
N THR A 173 -56.09 1.64 14.90
CA THR A 173 -57.07 0.62 14.51
C THR A 173 -56.61 -0.25 13.34
N ASP A 174 -55.65 0.21 12.53
CA ASP A 174 -55.12 -0.51 11.37
C ASP A 174 -53.89 -1.39 11.70
N TYR A 175 -53.63 -1.66 12.99
CA TYR A 175 -52.43 -2.38 13.45
C TYR A 175 -52.28 -3.81 12.91
N GLN A 176 -53.37 -4.44 12.43
CA GLN A 176 -53.34 -5.80 11.89
C GLN A 176 -53.09 -5.86 10.38
N ILE A 177 -52.95 -4.72 9.70
CA ILE A 177 -52.79 -4.67 8.23
C ILE A 177 -51.45 -5.27 7.76
N GLY A 178 -50.39 -5.08 8.55
CA GLY A 178 -49.05 -5.59 8.29
C GLY A 178 -48.22 -4.75 7.31
N ASP A 179 -46.97 -5.17 7.11
CA ASP A 179 -45.98 -4.55 6.22
C ASP A 179 -45.78 -3.06 6.53
N PHE A 180 -45.38 -2.73 7.75
CA PHE A 180 -45.28 -1.35 8.17
C PHE A 180 -43.87 -0.79 7.96
N VAL A 181 -43.83 0.50 7.67
CA VAL A 181 -42.64 1.33 7.78
C VAL A 181 -42.95 2.51 8.69
N GLY A 182 -41.96 2.89 9.49
CA GLY A 182 -42.11 3.94 10.48
C GLY A 182 -40.96 4.93 10.46
N LEU A 183 -41.25 6.16 10.88
CA LEU A 183 -40.26 7.20 11.11
C LEU A 183 -40.42 7.70 12.55
N LEU A 184 -39.43 7.42 13.38
CA LEU A 184 -39.34 8.00 14.72
C LEU A 184 -38.64 9.35 14.63
N ILE A 185 -39.34 10.38 15.09
CA ILE A 185 -38.82 11.74 15.24
C ILE A 185 -38.71 12.00 16.74
N THR A 186 -37.48 12.03 17.23
CA THR A 186 -37.18 12.32 18.63
C THR A 186 -35.88 13.10 18.79
N ARG A 187 -35.69 13.71 19.97
CA ARG A 187 -34.47 14.42 20.36
C ARG A 187 -33.40 13.43 20.80
N ASN A 188 -32.12 13.78 20.60
CA ASN A 188 -30.99 13.03 21.14
C ASN A 188 -31.15 12.77 22.65
N GLY A 189 -30.94 11.51 23.05
CA GLY A 189 -31.08 11.05 24.43
C GLY A 189 -32.49 10.62 24.85
N TYR A 190 -33.51 10.80 24.01
CA TYR A 190 -34.89 10.36 24.31
C TYR A 190 -35.22 8.98 23.73
N ALA A 191 -34.34 8.42 22.91
CA ALA A 191 -34.32 7.02 22.56
C ALA A 191 -32.91 6.47 22.81
N THR A 192 -32.83 5.33 23.49
CA THR A 192 -31.55 4.67 23.81
C THR A 192 -31.63 3.20 23.42
N SER A 193 -30.46 2.57 23.22
CA SER A 193 -30.34 1.13 22.96
C SER A 193 -30.99 0.25 24.02
N ASP A 194 -30.95 0.70 25.28
CA ASP A 194 -31.26 -0.15 26.42
C ASP A 194 -32.73 -0.07 26.86
N ALA A 195 -33.38 1.08 26.62
CA ALA A 195 -34.74 1.35 27.08
C ALA A 195 -35.74 1.68 25.95
N GLY A 196 -35.24 2.00 24.75
CA GLY A 196 -36.02 2.50 23.63
C GLY A 196 -36.49 3.95 23.82
N CYS A 197 -37.59 4.31 23.13
CA CYS A 197 -38.03 5.69 23.04
C CYS A 197 -38.92 6.09 24.22
N GLN A 198 -38.45 7.03 25.02
CA GLN A 198 -39.18 7.62 26.15
C GLN A 198 -40.15 8.72 25.71
N TRP A 199 -39.72 9.59 24.79
CA TRP A 199 -40.53 10.71 24.29
C TRP A 199 -40.29 10.89 22.79
N GLY A 200 -41.35 11.06 22.02
CA GLY A 200 -41.20 11.27 20.58
C GLY A 200 -42.52 11.17 19.81
N THR A 201 -42.39 11.30 18.49
CA THR A 201 -43.49 11.13 17.55
C THR A 201 -43.10 10.05 16.55
N PHE A 202 -43.95 9.05 16.40
CA PHE A 202 -43.74 7.94 15.49
C PHE A 202 -44.76 7.98 14.37
N ILE A 203 -44.31 8.23 13.15
CA ILE A 203 -45.16 8.19 11.95
C ILE A 203 -45.15 6.74 11.46
N ILE A 204 -46.32 6.18 11.19
CA ILE A 204 -46.50 4.80 10.74
C ILE A 204 -47.27 4.81 9.41
N THR A 205 -46.73 4.12 8.42
CA THR A 205 -47.42 3.85 7.15
C THR A 205 -47.22 2.41 6.72
N SER A 206 -47.96 1.98 5.71
CA SER A 206 -47.87 0.66 5.10
C SER A 206 -48.22 0.81 3.62
N PRO A 207 -47.59 0.06 2.69
CA PRO A 207 -48.02 0.01 1.29
C PRO A 207 -49.45 -0.51 1.13
N ARG A 208 -50.02 -1.13 2.17
CA ARG A 208 -51.41 -1.58 2.22
C ARG A 208 -52.38 -0.50 2.71
N PHE A 209 -51.88 0.67 3.13
CA PHE A 209 -52.72 1.82 3.46
C PHE A 209 -53.11 2.59 2.20
N THR A 210 -54.40 2.82 2.02
CA THR A 210 -54.93 3.70 0.96
C THR A 210 -55.17 5.09 1.54
N ASN A 211 -54.51 6.12 1.00
CA ASN A 211 -54.72 7.54 1.32
C ASN A 211 -54.68 7.89 2.82
N LYS A 212 -53.96 7.10 3.62
CA LYS A 212 -53.88 7.29 5.07
C LYS A 212 -52.50 6.93 5.63
N PHE A 213 -52.18 7.54 6.75
CA PHE A 213 -51.08 7.14 7.62
C PHE A 213 -51.44 7.47 9.07
N TRP A 214 -50.64 6.98 10.01
CA TRP A 214 -50.87 7.14 11.44
C TRP A 214 -49.72 7.88 12.10
N ILE A 215 -50.04 8.65 13.14
CA ILE A 215 -49.06 9.31 13.99
C ILE A 215 -49.29 8.85 15.43
N GLY A 216 -48.32 8.15 16.00
CA GLY A 216 -48.29 7.76 17.41
C GLY A 216 -47.49 8.75 18.24
N ARG A 217 -48.08 9.29 19.31
CA ARG A 217 -47.36 10.08 20.31
C ARG A 217 -46.80 9.16 21.39
N ILE A 218 -45.50 9.26 21.64
CA ILE A 218 -44.79 8.51 22.67
C ILE A 218 -44.54 9.39 23.89
N TRP A 219 -44.91 8.89 25.07
CA TRP A 219 -44.63 9.54 26.34
C TRP A 219 -44.41 8.50 27.45
N GLY A 220 -43.25 8.57 28.12
CA GLY A 220 -42.90 7.64 29.19
C GLY A 220 -42.83 6.19 28.72
N TYR A 221 -42.20 5.92 27.57
CA TYR A 221 -42.05 4.59 26.96
C TYR A 221 -43.36 3.93 26.51
N LYS A 222 -44.42 4.73 26.33
CA LYS A 222 -45.75 4.26 25.95
C LYS A 222 -46.30 5.08 24.80
N PHE A 223 -47.05 4.42 23.90
CA PHE A 223 -47.93 5.13 23.00
C PHE A 223 -49.14 5.63 23.78
N VAL A 224 -49.30 6.95 23.86
CA VAL A 224 -50.38 7.59 24.63
C VAL A 224 -51.53 8.06 23.76
N ASN A 225 -51.28 8.22 22.45
CA ASN A 225 -52.29 8.63 21.50
C ASN A 225 -51.89 8.24 20.08
N PHE A 226 -52.86 7.83 19.26
CA PHE A 226 -52.71 7.70 17.82
C PHE A 226 -53.68 8.61 17.06
N ILE A 227 -53.17 9.28 16.03
CA ILE A 227 -53.96 10.11 15.14
C ILE A 227 -53.91 9.48 13.75
N LYS A 228 -55.07 9.19 13.17
CA LYS A 228 -55.19 8.83 11.76
C LYS A 228 -55.26 10.10 10.92
N ILE A 229 -54.42 10.19 9.91
CA ILE A 229 -54.46 11.26 8.91
C ILE A 229 -54.92 10.65 7.59
N GLY A 230 -55.93 11.26 6.97
CA GLY A 230 -56.57 10.74 5.77
C GLY A 230 -57.77 9.83 6.05
N SER A 231 -58.50 9.48 4.99
CA SER A 231 -59.73 8.69 5.02
C SER A 231 -59.47 7.28 4.55
#